data_AF-A0A7X8PA38-F1
#
_entry.id   AF-A0A7X8PA38-F1
#
_cell.length_a   1.000
_cell.length_b   1.000
_cell.length_c   1.000
_cell.angle_alpha   90.00
_cell.angle_beta   90.00
_cell.angle_gamma   90.00
#
_symmetry.space_group_name_H-M   'P 1'
#
loop_
_entity.id
_entity.type
_entity.pdbx_description
1 polymer ?
#
loop_
_entity_poly.entity_id
_entity_poly.type
_entity_poly.pdbx_seq_one_letter_code
_entity_poly.pdbx_strand_id
1 'polypeptide(L)'
;MFFITQSDERPDGYVHLSTANEWTVWLSRNIPVGLHADVRHRLNSNLKHLLVGLELKAALIDPHAHRAHNQPSVLFEPYFQNLIMEFGLTAFSVLEGLGSGHWLNQNNHDGGNAMRIERDAWRAALCTVYDPDGEHGLDGDVVRTLALRDLLHQDRLGARANIDWHAMTYEAAFEPASRAVRTLLRREAGVVPATTNLNVEQ
;
A
#
# COMPACT_ATOMS: atom_id res chain seq x y z
N MET A 1 -9.05 12.57 1.88
CA MET A 1 -9.94 12.10 2.97
C MET A 1 -11.29 11.63 2.38
N PHE A 2 -11.57 10.32 2.43
CA PHE A 2 -12.85 9.75 1.99
C PHE A 2 -13.83 9.73 3.17
N PHE A 3 -14.77 10.66 3.14
CA PHE A 3 -15.84 10.84 4.12
C PHE A 3 -17.05 10.02 3.67
N ILE A 4 -17.36 8.91 4.35
CA ILE A 4 -18.64 8.20 4.13
C ILE A 4 -19.66 8.56 5.23
N THR A 5 -19.25 9.25 6.30
CA THR A 5 -20.08 9.43 7.50
C THR A 5 -20.32 10.87 7.95
N GLN A 6 -19.78 11.88 7.27
CA GLN A 6 -20.05 13.29 7.59
C GLN A 6 -20.64 14.04 6.40
N SER A 7 -21.60 14.93 6.67
CA SER A 7 -22.14 15.87 5.68
C SER A 7 -21.05 16.86 5.26
N ASP A 8 -20.77 16.92 3.96
CA ASP A 8 -19.71 17.76 3.36
C ASP A 8 -20.35 18.80 2.44
N GLU A 9 -19.77 20.00 2.34
CA GLU A 9 -20.21 21.13 1.49
C GLU A 9 -19.93 20.89 -0.02
N ARG A 10 -19.85 19.63 -0.44
CA ARG A 10 -19.51 19.27 -1.81
C ARG A 10 -20.67 19.60 -2.75
N PRO A 11 -20.38 20.02 -4.00
CA PRO A 11 -21.41 20.26 -4.99
C PRO A 11 -22.26 19.01 -5.22
N ASP A 12 -23.55 19.20 -5.46
CA ASP A 12 -24.43 18.12 -5.89
C ASP A 12 -23.92 17.49 -7.20
N GLY A 13 -23.96 16.16 -7.30
CA GLY A 13 -23.54 15.40 -8.47
C GLY A 13 -22.11 14.85 -8.40
N TYR A 14 -21.65 14.27 -9.51
CA TYR A 14 -20.28 13.72 -9.59
C TYR A 14 -19.27 14.85 -9.80
N VAL A 15 -18.36 15.02 -8.85
CA VAL A 15 -17.21 15.94 -8.96
C VAL A 15 -15.92 15.13 -8.77
N HIS A 16 -15.01 15.21 -9.74
CA HIS A 16 -13.70 14.58 -9.63
C HIS A 16 -12.79 15.39 -8.69
N LEU A 17 -12.90 15.12 -7.38
CA LEU A 17 -12.02 15.67 -6.35
C LEU A 17 -10.84 14.73 -6.12
N SER A 18 -9.62 15.18 -6.44
CA SER A 18 -8.40 14.40 -6.19
C SER A 18 -7.60 15.01 -5.04
N THR A 19 -7.68 14.42 -3.85
CA THR A 19 -6.80 14.77 -2.72
C THR A 19 -5.43 14.08 -2.83
N ALA A 20 -5.17 13.36 -3.93
CA ALA A 20 -3.91 12.61 -4.12
C ALA A 20 -2.67 13.51 -4.15
N ASN A 21 -2.83 14.80 -4.44
CA ASN A 21 -1.69 15.72 -4.46
C ASN A 21 -1.07 15.94 -3.07
N GLU A 22 -1.81 15.71 -1.98
CA GLU A 22 -1.27 15.79 -0.60
C GLU A 22 -0.10 14.80 -0.40
N TRP A 23 -0.13 13.65 -1.07
CA TRP A 23 0.92 12.64 -1.01
C TRP A 23 2.19 12.98 -1.82
N THR A 24 2.12 14.00 -2.68
CA THR A 24 3.23 14.32 -3.62
C THR A 24 4.50 14.72 -2.87
N VAL A 25 4.37 15.42 -1.75
CA VAL A 25 5.52 15.87 -0.95
C VAL A 25 6.24 14.68 -0.32
N TRP A 26 5.50 13.82 0.40
CA TRP A 26 6.06 12.60 1.01
C TRP A 26 6.71 11.70 -0.05
N LEU A 27 6.04 11.47 -1.18
CA LEU A 27 6.59 10.68 -2.29
C LEU A 27 7.86 11.31 -2.88
N SER A 28 7.90 12.63 -3.05
CA SER A 28 9.08 13.30 -3.63
C SER A 28 10.31 13.21 -2.73
N ARG A 29 10.13 13.07 -1.41
CA ARG A 29 11.22 12.86 -0.44
C ARG A 29 11.67 11.41 -0.34
N ASN A 30 10.79 10.47 -0.70
CA ASN A 30 11.06 9.04 -0.63
C ASN A 30 11.51 8.43 -1.96
N ILE A 31 11.13 9.02 -3.10
CA ILE A 31 11.62 8.61 -4.43
C ILE A 31 13.02 9.21 -4.65
N PRO A 32 14.06 8.40 -4.92
CA PRO A 32 15.42 8.90 -5.09
C PRO A 32 15.56 9.90 -6.24
N VAL A 33 16.31 10.97 -5.99
CA VAL A 33 16.56 12.04 -6.97
C VAL A 33 17.43 11.59 -8.15
N GLY A 34 18.23 10.53 -7.98
CA GLY A 34 19.10 9.96 -9.01
C GLY A 34 18.37 9.16 -10.09
N LEU A 35 17.07 8.90 -9.93
CA LEU A 35 16.26 8.26 -10.96
C LEU A 35 15.96 9.22 -12.12
N HIS A 36 15.76 8.66 -13.30
CA HIS A 36 15.40 9.39 -14.51
C HIS A 36 14.13 10.24 -14.27
N ALA A 37 14.10 11.47 -14.79
CA ALA A 37 13.03 12.43 -14.49
C ALA A 37 11.63 11.87 -14.82
N ASP A 38 11.47 11.21 -15.96
CA ASP A 38 10.19 10.59 -16.36
C ASP A 38 9.81 9.40 -15.45
N VAL A 39 10.79 8.62 -14.99
CA VAL A 39 10.54 7.50 -14.06
C VAL A 39 10.04 8.06 -12.73
N ARG A 40 10.70 9.10 -12.20
CA ARG A 40 10.26 9.79 -10.98
C ARG A 40 8.87 10.38 -11.12
N HIS A 41 8.59 11.03 -12.24
CA HIS A 41 7.29 11.63 -12.51
C HIS A 41 6.17 10.57 -12.52
N ARG A 42 6.38 9.46 -13.23
CA ARG A 42 5.42 8.34 -13.30
C ARG A 42 5.26 7.65 -11.97
N LEU A 43 6.35 7.38 -11.24
CA LEU A 43 6.29 6.80 -9.89
C LEU A 43 5.48 7.69 -8.95
N ASN A 44 5.78 8.99 -8.91
CA ASN A 44 5.04 9.93 -8.07
C ASN A 44 3.55 9.96 -8.44
N SER A 45 3.25 10.08 -9.74
CA SER A 45 1.87 10.13 -10.24
C SER A 45 1.09 8.84 -9.97
N ASN A 46 1.71 7.67 -10.10
CA ASN A 46 1.04 6.39 -9.88
C ASN A 46 0.86 6.12 -8.39
N LEU A 47 1.95 6.24 -7.61
CA LEU A 47 1.94 5.89 -6.19
C LEU A 47 1.01 6.77 -5.37
N LYS A 48 0.83 8.06 -5.71
CA LYS A 48 -0.12 8.93 -5.01
C LYS A 48 -1.56 8.44 -5.12
N HIS A 49 -1.94 7.86 -6.27
CA HIS A 49 -3.28 7.30 -6.45
C HIS A 49 -3.44 5.99 -5.68
N LEU A 50 -2.40 5.16 -5.63
CA LEU A 50 -2.41 3.94 -4.84
C LEU A 50 -2.54 4.25 -3.34
N LEU A 51 -1.81 5.24 -2.82
CA LEU A 51 -1.89 5.65 -1.41
C LEU A 51 -3.29 6.14 -1.03
N VAL A 52 -3.95 6.96 -1.85
CA VAL A 52 -5.35 7.35 -1.62
C VAL A 52 -6.29 6.13 -1.71
N GLY A 53 -6.02 5.19 -2.63
CA GLY A 53 -6.77 3.94 -2.72
C GLY A 53 -6.64 3.08 -1.46
N LEU A 54 -5.46 3.03 -0.86
CA LEU A 54 -5.21 2.37 0.42
C LEU A 54 -5.93 3.08 1.57
N GLU A 55 -5.91 4.41 1.62
CA GLU A 55 -6.62 5.19 2.64
C GLU A 55 -8.12 4.90 2.69
N LEU A 56 -8.77 4.87 1.52
CA LEU A 56 -10.20 4.57 1.42
C LEU A 56 -10.49 3.17 1.94
N LYS A 57 -9.67 2.19 1.56
CA LYS A 57 -9.83 0.80 1.97
C LYS A 57 -9.61 0.63 3.48
N ALA A 58 -8.54 1.21 4.02
CA ALA A 58 -8.26 1.19 5.46
C ALA A 58 -9.43 1.81 6.27
N ALA A 59 -10.00 2.93 5.79
CA ALA A 59 -11.16 3.57 6.42
C ALA A 59 -12.42 2.70 6.49
N LEU A 60 -12.52 1.67 5.65
CA LEU A 60 -13.64 0.74 5.61
C LEU A 60 -13.30 -0.57 6.36
N ILE A 61 -12.09 -1.07 6.18
CA ILE A 61 -11.62 -2.32 6.78
C ILE A 61 -11.46 -2.18 8.30
N ASP A 62 -10.76 -1.15 8.78
CA ASP A 62 -10.44 -0.99 10.20
C ASP A 62 -11.71 -0.87 11.08
N PRO A 63 -12.68 0.00 10.77
CA PRO A 63 -13.91 0.09 11.56
C PRO A 63 -14.76 -1.17 11.46
N HIS A 64 -14.73 -1.86 10.31
CA HIS A 64 -15.46 -3.12 10.17
C HIS A 64 -14.86 -4.21 11.06
N ALA A 65 -13.54 -4.34 11.09
CA ALA A 65 -12.83 -5.35 11.88
C ALA A 65 -12.97 -5.13 13.39
N HIS A 66 -12.92 -3.87 13.85
CA HIS A 66 -12.95 -3.52 15.28
C HIS A 66 -14.35 -3.16 15.81
N ARG A 67 -15.41 -3.45 15.06
CA ARG A 67 -16.78 -3.18 15.50
C ARG A 67 -17.10 -3.93 16.80
N ALA A 68 -17.91 -3.31 17.65
CA ALA A 68 -18.45 -4.01 18.82
C ALA A 68 -19.39 -5.14 18.37
N HIS A 69 -19.47 -6.22 19.15
CA HIS A 69 -20.30 -7.40 18.83
C HIS A 69 -21.79 -7.11 18.57
N ASN A 70 -22.29 -5.97 19.04
CA ASN A 70 -23.69 -5.52 18.91
C ASN A 70 -23.88 -4.40 17.86
N GLN A 71 -22.85 -4.03 17.11
CA GLN A 71 -22.96 -3.03 16.05
C GLN A 71 -23.24 -3.68 14.69
N PRO A 72 -24.07 -3.03 13.84
CA PRO A 72 -24.34 -3.54 12.50
C PRO A 72 -23.05 -3.58 11.67
N SER A 73 -22.86 -4.66 10.91
CA SER A 73 -21.76 -4.79 9.97
C SER A 73 -21.78 -3.65 8.96
N VAL A 74 -20.68 -2.90 8.85
CA VAL A 74 -20.50 -1.85 7.84
C VAL A 74 -20.40 -2.45 6.43
N LEU A 75 -19.90 -3.68 6.32
CA LEU A 75 -19.64 -4.40 5.07
C LEU A 75 -20.22 -5.82 5.16
N PHE A 76 -20.67 -6.37 4.04
CA PHE A 76 -20.97 -7.80 3.95
C PHE A 76 -19.68 -8.60 3.71
N GLU A 77 -19.60 -9.82 4.23
CA GLU A 77 -18.37 -10.64 4.34
C GLU A 77 -17.54 -10.73 3.02
N PRO A 78 -18.13 -11.08 1.85
CA PRO A 78 -17.42 -11.05 0.57
C PRO A 78 -16.81 -9.71 0.20
N TYR A 79 -17.45 -8.59 0.56
CA TYR A 79 -16.93 -7.27 0.24
C TYR A 79 -15.77 -6.90 1.17
N PHE A 80 -15.83 -7.32 2.43
CA PHE A 80 -14.72 -7.18 3.37
C PHE A 80 -13.47 -7.95 2.88
N GLN A 81 -13.63 -9.20 2.46
CA GLN A 81 -12.55 -10.02 1.90
C GLN A 81 -11.98 -9.41 0.61
N ASN A 82 -12.82 -8.93 -0.30
CA ASN A 82 -12.37 -8.25 -1.52
C ASN A 82 -11.58 -6.98 -1.22
N LEU A 83 -12.03 -6.16 -0.26
CA LEU A 83 -11.29 -4.97 0.13
C LEU A 83 -9.91 -5.30 0.71
N ILE A 84 -9.81 -6.35 1.54
CA ILE A 84 -8.52 -6.84 2.08
C ILE A 84 -7.59 -7.28 0.94
N MET A 85 -8.12 -8.07 0.00
CA MET A 85 -7.38 -8.52 -1.17
C MET A 85 -6.85 -7.34 -1.99
N GLU A 86 -7.72 -6.39 -2.33
CA GLU A 86 -7.33 -5.21 -3.10
C GLU A 86 -6.36 -4.31 -2.33
N PHE A 87 -6.50 -4.21 -1.00
CA PHE A 87 -5.58 -3.48 -0.14
C PHE A 87 -4.18 -4.10 -0.23
N GLY A 88 -4.06 -5.42 -0.05
CA GLY A 88 -2.77 -6.10 -0.10
C GLY A 88 -2.09 -6.01 -1.47
N LEU A 89 -2.85 -6.15 -2.57
CA LEU A 89 -2.33 -5.92 -3.93
C LEU A 89 -1.84 -4.49 -4.14
N THR A 90 -2.60 -3.51 -3.66
CA THR A 90 -2.24 -2.10 -3.77
C THR A 90 -1.00 -1.78 -2.92
N ALA A 91 -0.92 -2.33 -1.71
CA ALA A 91 0.24 -2.20 -0.83
C ALA A 91 1.49 -2.81 -1.45
N PHE A 92 1.38 -4.00 -2.06
CA PHE A 92 2.46 -4.61 -2.83
C PHE A 92 3.01 -3.66 -3.90
N SER A 93 2.16 -3.03 -4.71
CA SER A 93 2.62 -2.10 -5.75
C SER A 93 3.33 -0.87 -5.19
N VAL A 94 2.95 -0.38 -4.00
CA VAL A 94 3.67 0.70 -3.31
C VAL A 94 5.05 0.23 -2.81
N LEU A 95 5.10 -0.93 -2.16
CA LEU A 95 6.33 -1.55 -1.65
C LEU A 95 7.32 -1.82 -2.79
N GLU A 96 6.85 -2.44 -3.88
CA GLU A 96 7.66 -2.75 -5.06
C GLU A 96 8.14 -1.46 -5.74
N GLY A 97 7.28 -0.46 -5.93
CA GLY A 97 7.64 0.79 -6.59
C GLY A 97 8.73 1.56 -5.86
N LEU A 98 8.61 1.69 -4.53
CA LEU A 98 9.62 2.36 -3.72
C LEU A 98 10.90 1.53 -3.59
N GLY A 99 10.78 0.23 -3.31
CA GLY A 99 11.93 -0.68 -3.20
C GLY A 99 12.73 -0.73 -4.50
N SER A 100 12.05 -0.78 -5.65
CA SER A 100 12.68 -0.77 -6.97
C SER A 100 13.41 0.54 -7.23
N GLY A 101 12.79 1.68 -6.88
CA GLY A 101 13.42 2.99 -6.99
C GLY A 101 14.70 3.09 -6.16
N HIS A 102 14.68 2.60 -4.91
CA HIS A 102 15.87 2.57 -4.07
C HIS A 102 16.95 1.63 -4.58
N TRP A 103 16.56 0.43 -5.02
CA TRP A 103 17.50 -0.53 -5.58
C TRP A 103 18.23 0.04 -6.82
N LEU A 104 17.50 0.66 -7.74
CA LEU A 104 18.08 1.32 -8.92
C LEU A 104 19.12 2.36 -8.50
N ASN A 105 18.74 3.27 -7.61
CA ASN A 105 19.62 4.34 -7.14
C ASN A 105 20.87 3.79 -6.42
N GLN A 106 20.74 2.74 -5.60
CA GLN A 106 21.86 2.10 -4.90
C GLN A 106 22.82 1.37 -5.85
N ASN A 107 22.36 0.97 -7.04
CA ASN A 107 23.14 0.24 -8.04
C ASN A 107 23.55 1.10 -9.24
N ASN A 108 23.51 2.43 -9.10
CA ASN A 108 23.87 3.40 -10.16
C ASN A 108 23.05 3.23 -11.45
N HIS A 109 21.78 2.85 -11.31
CA HIS A 109 20.80 2.81 -12.38
C HIS A 109 19.73 3.89 -12.15
N ASP A 110 19.21 4.45 -13.24
CA ASP A 110 18.20 5.52 -13.20
C ASP A 110 16.80 5.02 -13.61
N GLY A 111 16.68 3.75 -14.03
CA GLY A 111 15.43 3.12 -14.48
C GLY A 111 15.01 3.47 -15.91
N GLY A 112 15.76 4.29 -16.64
CA GLY A 112 15.38 4.75 -17.98
C GLY A 112 15.33 3.64 -19.03
N ASN A 113 16.06 2.54 -18.81
CA ASN A 113 16.11 1.37 -19.69
C ASN A 113 15.06 0.28 -19.37
N ALA A 114 14.14 0.55 -18.42
CA ALA A 114 13.10 -0.40 -18.00
C ALA A 114 13.64 -1.79 -17.61
N MET A 115 14.80 -1.86 -16.96
CA MET A 115 15.36 -3.13 -16.50
C MET A 115 14.43 -3.84 -15.50
N ARG A 116 14.35 -5.16 -15.63
CA ARG A 116 13.66 -6.00 -14.64
C ARG A 116 14.49 -6.05 -13.36
N ILE A 117 13.83 -5.87 -12.22
CA ILE A 117 14.43 -5.95 -10.89
C ILE A 117 13.84 -7.18 -10.20
N GLU A 118 14.70 -8.07 -9.73
CA GLU A 118 14.24 -9.28 -9.04
C GLU A 118 13.65 -8.95 -7.67
N ARG A 119 12.70 -9.79 -7.24
CA ARG A 119 11.89 -9.54 -6.05
C ARG A 119 12.72 -9.38 -4.78
N ASP A 120 13.68 -10.27 -4.57
CA ASP A 120 14.55 -10.21 -3.39
C ASP A 120 15.44 -8.98 -3.41
N ALA A 121 15.79 -8.48 -4.60
CA ALA A 121 16.66 -7.33 -4.77
C ALA A 121 15.97 -6.03 -4.33
N TRP A 122 14.75 -5.76 -4.81
CA TRP A 122 14.01 -4.58 -4.38
C TRP A 122 13.52 -4.70 -2.93
N ARG A 123 13.19 -5.91 -2.45
CA ARG A 123 12.78 -6.13 -1.05
C ARG A 123 13.93 -5.79 -0.09
N ALA A 124 15.13 -6.29 -0.37
CA ALA A 124 16.30 -5.97 0.44
C ALA A 124 16.57 -4.46 0.46
N ALA A 125 16.53 -3.79 -0.70
CA ALA A 125 16.70 -2.35 -0.79
C ALA A 125 15.65 -1.56 0.01
N LEU A 126 14.39 -2.01 -0.01
CA LEU A 126 13.31 -1.43 0.79
C LEU A 126 13.62 -1.55 2.29
N CYS A 127 13.95 -2.74 2.78
CA CYS A 127 14.26 -2.97 4.19
C CYS A 127 15.46 -2.13 4.65
N THR A 128 16.53 -2.06 3.86
CA THR A 128 17.69 -1.21 4.18
C THR A 128 17.34 0.27 4.34
N VAL A 129 16.30 0.77 3.65
CA VAL A 129 15.93 2.19 3.68
C VAL A 129 14.91 2.53 4.75
N TYR A 130 13.97 1.63 5.02
CA TYR A 130 12.80 1.92 5.88
C TYR A 130 12.80 1.16 7.21
N ASP A 131 13.60 0.09 7.34
CA ASP A 131 13.71 -0.71 8.56
C ASP A 131 15.12 -1.34 8.66
N PRO A 132 16.19 -0.51 8.68
CA PRO A 132 17.58 -0.99 8.56
C PRO A 132 17.99 -1.95 9.68
N ASP A 133 17.44 -1.75 10.88
CA ASP A 133 17.72 -2.55 12.07
C ASP A 133 16.69 -3.69 12.27
N GLY A 134 15.64 -3.73 11.44
CA GLY A 134 14.58 -4.73 11.51
C GLY A 134 13.63 -4.58 12.71
N GLU A 135 13.67 -3.43 13.41
CA GLU A 135 12.86 -3.16 14.61
C GLU A 135 11.36 -3.23 14.34
N HIS A 136 10.94 -2.97 13.11
CA HIS A 136 9.53 -2.95 12.71
C HIS A 136 9.07 -4.22 11.99
N GLY A 137 9.96 -5.20 11.79
CA GLY A 137 9.63 -6.47 11.15
C GLY A 137 9.20 -6.35 9.69
N LEU A 138 9.63 -5.29 8.98
CA LEU A 138 9.16 -4.94 7.63
C LEU A 138 9.31 -6.11 6.65
N ASP A 139 10.44 -6.82 6.66
CA ASP A 139 10.69 -7.93 5.74
C ASP A 139 9.62 -9.02 5.85
N GLY A 140 9.26 -9.42 7.07
CA GLY A 140 8.24 -10.44 7.31
C GLY A 140 6.85 -10.00 6.83
N ASP A 141 6.52 -8.73 7.00
CA ASP A 141 5.25 -8.16 6.56
C ASP A 141 5.18 -7.99 5.02
N VAL A 142 6.30 -7.65 4.37
CA VAL A 142 6.41 -7.65 2.91
C VAL A 142 6.26 -9.07 2.37
N VAL A 143 6.91 -10.08 2.98
CA VAL A 143 6.80 -11.48 2.57
C VAL A 143 5.35 -11.99 2.67
N ARG A 144 4.63 -11.67 3.74
CA ARG A 144 3.22 -12.02 3.88
C ARG A 144 2.34 -11.34 2.81
N THR A 145 2.61 -10.07 2.54
CA THR A 145 1.90 -9.31 1.48
C THR A 145 2.17 -9.91 0.08
N LEU A 146 3.40 -10.36 -0.18
CA LEU A 146 3.78 -11.04 -1.42
C LEU A 146 3.05 -12.37 -1.61
N ALA A 147 2.91 -13.15 -0.54
CA ALA A 147 2.21 -14.43 -0.60
C ALA A 147 0.75 -14.25 -1.07
N LEU A 148 0.08 -13.18 -0.64
CA LEU A 148 -1.27 -12.84 -1.10
C LEU A 148 -1.32 -12.56 -2.61
N ARG A 149 -0.36 -11.79 -3.13
CA ARG A 149 -0.24 -11.51 -4.57
C ARG A 149 -0.02 -12.81 -5.37
N ASP A 150 0.83 -13.70 -4.87
CA ASP A 150 1.16 -14.94 -5.57
C ASP A 150 0.01 -15.97 -5.55
N LEU A 151 -0.89 -15.92 -4.55
CA LEU A 151 -2.14 -16.69 -4.59
C LEU A 151 -3.00 -16.31 -5.80
N LEU A 152 -3.01 -15.04 -6.20
CA LEU A 152 -3.85 -14.51 -7.28
C LEU A 152 -3.21 -14.67 -8.66
N HIS A 153 -1.89 -14.44 -8.75
CA HIS A 153 -1.12 -14.56 -9.98
C HIS A 153 -0.61 -15.99 -10.21
N GLN A 154 -1.55 -16.93 -10.29
CA GLN A 154 -1.24 -18.29 -10.69
C GLN A 154 -1.47 -18.45 -12.19
N ASP A 155 -0.39 -18.68 -12.93
CA ASP A 155 -0.40 -19.06 -14.35
C ASP A 155 -0.96 -20.48 -14.58
N ARG A 156 -1.45 -21.15 -13.52
CA ARG A 156 -1.94 -22.53 -13.54
C ARG A 156 -3.35 -22.59 -12.95
N LEU A 157 -4.36 -22.69 -13.82
CA LEU A 157 -5.78 -22.82 -13.46
C LEU A 157 -6.06 -23.90 -12.39
N GLY A 158 -5.35 -25.02 -12.42
CA GLY A 158 -5.53 -26.10 -11.43
C GLY A 158 -5.09 -25.73 -10.01
N ALA A 159 -4.19 -24.76 -9.84
CA ALA A 159 -3.76 -24.31 -8.52
C ALA A 159 -4.80 -23.39 -7.85
N ARG A 160 -5.75 -22.82 -8.62
CA ARG A 160 -6.85 -22.00 -8.08
C ARG A 160 -7.81 -22.80 -7.20
N ALA A 161 -7.93 -24.11 -7.41
CA ALA A 161 -8.74 -24.99 -6.57
C ALA A 161 -8.25 -25.07 -5.12
N ASN A 162 -6.99 -24.70 -4.88
CA ASN A 162 -6.37 -24.70 -3.55
C ASN A 162 -6.32 -23.31 -2.90
N ILE A 163 -6.91 -22.28 -3.53
CA ILE A 163 -6.99 -20.95 -2.91
C ILE A 163 -8.07 -21.00 -1.85
N ASP A 164 -7.65 -20.98 -0.59
CA ASP A 164 -8.54 -20.73 0.53
C ASP A 164 -8.80 -19.23 0.65
N TRP A 165 -9.88 -18.77 0.06
CA TRP A 165 -10.30 -17.36 0.15
C TRP A 165 -10.63 -16.94 1.60
N HIS A 166 -10.98 -17.90 2.47
CA HIS A 166 -11.21 -17.63 3.88
C HIS A 166 -9.90 -17.43 4.67
N ALA A 167 -8.74 -17.77 4.09
CA ALA A 167 -7.45 -17.46 4.68
C ALA A 167 -7.06 -15.97 4.51
N MET A 168 -7.79 -15.18 3.71
CA MET A 168 -7.58 -13.74 3.54
C MET A 168 -8.26 -12.93 4.66
N THR A 169 -7.95 -13.28 5.92
CA THR A 169 -8.52 -12.60 7.08
C THR A 169 -7.86 -11.25 7.34
N TYR A 170 -8.45 -10.47 8.24
CA TYR A 170 -7.88 -9.21 8.71
C TYR A 170 -6.45 -9.40 9.24
N GLU A 171 -6.24 -10.36 10.15
CA GLU A 171 -4.96 -10.62 10.82
C GLU A 171 -3.93 -11.24 9.88
N ALA A 172 -4.37 -12.13 8.99
CA ALA A 172 -3.47 -12.88 8.11
C ALA A 172 -3.03 -12.08 6.88
N ALA A 173 -3.88 -11.20 6.35
CA ALA A 173 -3.66 -10.52 5.08
C ALA A 173 -3.61 -8.99 5.19
N PHE A 174 -4.58 -8.37 5.85
CA PHE A 174 -4.62 -6.90 5.95
C PHE A 174 -3.57 -6.36 6.91
N GLU A 175 -3.48 -6.91 8.11
CA GLU A 175 -2.60 -6.39 9.16
C GLU A 175 -1.12 -6.36 8.73
N PRO A 176 -0.55 -7.42 8.12
CA PRO A 176 0.83 -7.37 7.62
C PRO A 176 1.02 -6.31 6.52
N ALA A 177 0.10 -6.21 5.56
CA ALA A 177 0.19 -5.21 4.50
C ALA A 177 0.09 -3.78 5.06
N SER A 178 -0.81 -3.57 6.03
CA SER A 178 -1.01 -2.29 6.71
C SER A 178 0.23 -1.89 7.50
N ARG A 179 0.79 -2.81 8.31
CA ARG A 179 2.03 -2.58 9.06
C ARG A 179 3.20 -2.27 8.14
N ALA A 180 3.37 -2.99 7.02
CA ALA A 180 4.43 -2.70 6.05
C ALA A 180 4.32 -1.26 5.52
N VAL A 181 3.12 -0.83 5.13
CA VAL A 181 2.87 0.56 4.69
C VAL A 181 3.16 1.55 5.81
N ARG A 182 2.69 1.30 7.04
CA ARG A 182 2.95 2.17 8.20
C ARG A 182 4.44 2.32 8.48
N THR A 183 5.22 1.25 8.36
CA THR A 183 6.69 1.30 8.50
C THR A 183 7.31 2.22 7.44
N LEU A 184 6.84 2.20 6.18
CA LEU A 184 7.32 3.16 5.18
C LEU A 184 7.03 4.60 5.60
N LEU A 185 5.82 4.86 6.09
CA LEU A 185 5.33 6.19 6.46
C LEU A 185 6.07 6.79 7.66
N ARG A 186 6.76 5.98 8.49
CA ARG A 186 7.65 6.49 9.56
C ARG A 186 8.77 7.36 9.00
N ARG A 187 9.28 7.01 7.82
CA ARG A 187 10.25 7.84 7.11
C ARG A 187 9.55 9.09 6.60
N GLU A 188 10.07 10.27 6.96
CA GLU A 188 9.46 11.56 6.62
C GLU A 188 8.03 11.72 7.19
N ALA A 189 7.75 11.15 8.37
CA ALA A 189 6.43 11.18 9.01
C ALA A 189 5.83 12.61 9.12
N GLY A 190 6.67 13.63 9.30
CA GLY A 190 6.24 15.03 9.39
C GLY A 190 5.63 15.62 8.11
N VAL A 191 5.68 14.91 6.97
CA VAL A 191 5.03 15.31 5.72
C VAL A 191 4.03 14.29 5.19
N VAL A 192 3.70 13.27 5.98
CA VAL A 192 2.55 12.41 5.71
C VAL A 192 1.28 13.25 5.89
N PRO A 193 0.25 13.12 5.02
CA PRO A 193 -0.99 13.86 5.17
C PRO A 193 -1.62 13.62 6.55
N ALA A 194 -1.87 14.71 7.31
CA ALA A 194 -2.30 14.63 8.71
C ALA A 194 -3.66 13.93 8.91
N THR A 195 -4.51 13.89 7.87
CA THR A 195 -5.83 13.26 7.91
C THR A 195 -5.86 11.89 7.23
N THR A 196 -4.69 11.26 7.03
CA THR A 196 -4.62 9.95 6.39
C THR A 196 -5.25 8.86 7.27
N ASN A 197 -5.83 7.83 6.64
CA ASN A 197 -6.27 6.63 7.35
C ASN A 197 -5.15 5.58 7.48
N LEU A 198 -3.96 5.84 6.94
CA LEU A 198 -2.81 4.94 6.99
C LEU A 198 -1.91 5.20 8.21
N ASN A 199 -2.51 5.58 9.34
CA ASN A 199 -1.84 6.13 10.52
C ASN A 199 -0.61 5.31 10.97
N VAL A 200 0.48 6.02 11.26
CA VAL A 200 1.78 5.45 11.67
C VAL A 200 1.73 4.81 13.06
N GLU A 201 0.75 5.21 13.89
CA GLU A 201 0.57 4.77 15.26
C GLU A 201 -0.91 4.45 15.52
N GLN A 202 -1.22 3.16 15.62
CA GLN A 202 -2.35 2.58 16.34
C GLN A 202 -1.83 1.37 17.10
#